data_AF-A0A2N3NJE4-F1
#
_entry.id   AF-A0A2N3NJE4-F1
#
_cell.length_a   1.000
_cell.length_b   1.000
_cell.length_c   1.000
_cell.angle_alpha   90.00
_cell.angle_beta   90.00
_cell.angle_gamma   90.00
#
_symmetry.space_group_name_H-M   'P 1'
#
loop_
_entity.id
_entity.type
_entity.pdbx_description
1 polymer ?
#
loop_
_entity_poly.entity_id
_entity_poly.type
_entity_poly.pdbx_seq_one_letter_code
_entity_poly.pdbx_strand_id
1 'polypeptide(L)'
;MYILAALSMLALARAQQVGTEQEEVHPKITWQRCTAPGECTTVNGEIVIDANWRWVHGVDGYENCYDGNQWTDVCSSASDCAKNCALEGADYETTYGISTSGDALTLSFVKEHEYGKNIGARTYLMESDSKYQMFTLMDHELAFDVDLSAVECGMNSALYLVPMKPDGGMSDEPDNAAGAKYGVGYCDAQCARDLKFINGKANIEGWTQSETDENSGLGNLGSCCAEIDVWESNSHAYAFTPHACEENTYHVCNGDDECGGTYSPDRFNGKCDANGCDYNPYRLGNHDFYGRGASGVDTTKKFTVISRYEVDKLTMLFIQDGKVIEVPTPKLEGLEEFSNAITPEYCAAYPPLFQDHDRHNEVGGTPALNEALRLPMVLVLSIWADHYASMLWLDSLYPPEKEGIPGTLRGPCPQEGRDPDDVVSKHADAKVIWSNIRYGPIGSTHDTGGI
;
A
#
# COMPACT_ATOMS: atom_id res chain seq x y z
N MET A 1 66.32 7.81 3.04
CA MET A 1 65.16 7.63 2.14
C MET A 1 64.30 6.54 2.76
N TYR A 2 63.41 6.92 3.67
CA TYR A 2 62.49 6.00 4.35
C TYR A 2 61.09 6.26 3.80
N ILE A 3 60.55 5.32 3.04
CA ILE A 3 59.17 5.35 2.55
C ILE A 3 58.32 4.72 3.66
N LEU A 4 57.53 5.55 4.36
CA LEU A 4 56.43 5.07 5.19
C LEU A 4 55.30 4.66 4.26
N ALA A 5 54.96 3.36 4.26
CA ALA A 5 53.72 2.86 3.70
C ALA A 5 52.59 3.13 4.69
N ALA A 6 51.66 4.02 4.32
CA ALA A 6 50.41 4.18 5.03
C ALA A 6 49.44 3.08 4.56
N LEU A 7 49.15 2.11 5.44
CA LEU A 7 47.98 1.25 5.28
C LEU A 7 46.73 2.09 5.61
N SER A 8 45.96 2.44 4.59
CA SER A 8 44.58 2.88 4.74
C SER A 8 43.73 1.68 5.17
N MET A 9 43.34 1.63 6.44
CA MET A 9 42.23 0.76 6.87
C MET A 9 40.94 1.31 6.28
N LEU A 10 40.45 0.68 5.21
CA LEU A 10 39.08 0.81 4.77
C LEU A 10 38.21 0.15 5.86
N ALA A 11 37.68 0.95 6.78
CA ALA A 11 36.53 0.52 7.55
C ALA A 11 35.38 0.33 6.56
N LEU A 12 35.07 -0.92 6.24
CA LEU A 12 33.82 -1.27 5.57
C LEU A 12 32.70 -0.84 6.52
N ALA A 13 32.03 0.27 6.21
CA ALA A 13 30.81 0.64 6.90
C ALA A 13 29.80 -0.50 6.70
N ARG A 14 29.42 -1.15 7.79
CA ARG A 14 28.42 -2.22 7.80
C ARG A 14 27.03 -1.58 7.96
N ALA A 15 26.17 -1.76 6.97
CA ALA A 15 24.76 -1.38 6.86
C ALA A 15 23.76 -2.42 7.39
N GLN A 16 22.44 -2.17 7.35
CA GLN A 16 21.39 -3.20 7.29
C GLN A 16 21.80 -4.22 6.25
N GLN A 17 22.22 -5.39 6.71
CA GLN A 17 22.92 -6.35 5.88
C GLN A 17 21.95 -7.19 5.08
N VAL A 18 22.51 -7.89 4.10
CA VAL A 18 21.85 -8.92 3.34
C VAL A 18 22.32 -10.26 3.90
N GLY A 19 21.35 -11.09 4.28
CA GLY A 19 21.57 -12.46 4.71
C GLY A 19 21.97 -13.35 3.53
N THR A 20 22.47 -14.54 3.82
CA THR A 20 22.97 -15.47 2.80
C THR A 20 22.43 -16.89 2.94
N GLU A 21 21.50 -17.10 3.87
CA GLU A 21 20.94 -18.41 4.22
C GLU A 21 19.74 -18.74 3.33
N GLN A 22 18.99 -17.74 2.88
CA GLN A 22 17.91 -17.85 1.92
C GLN A 22 18.17 -16.95 0.72
N GLU A 23 18.34 -17.54 -0.46
CA GLU A 23 18.50 -16.77 -1.70
C GLU A 23 17.21 -16.00 -2.03
N GLU A 24 17.35 -14.73 -2.40
CA GLU A 24 16.24 -13.92 -2.90
C GLU A 24 16.01 -14.17 -4.39
N VAL A 25 14.84 -14.71 -4.72
CA VAL A 25 14.43 -15.01 -6.09
C VAL A 25 13.05 -14.42 -6.36
N HIS A 26 13.00 -13.23 -6.98
CA HIS A 26 11.75 -12.56 -7.27
C HIS A 26 10.87 -13.36 -8.27
N PRO A 27 9.58 -13.63 -7.93
CA PRO A 27 8.59 -14.15 -8.87
C PRO A 27 8.48 -13.25 -10.11
N LYS A 28 8.48 -13.87 -11.29
CA LYS A 28 8.39 -13.13 -12.57
C LYS A 28 6.94 -12.81 -12.89
N ILE A 29 6.69 -11.60 -13.38
CA ILE A 29 5.36 -11.15 -13.83
C ILE A 29 5.50 -10.34 -15.12
N THR A 30 4.48 -10.34 -15.96
CA THR A 30 4.41 -9.44 -17.11
C THR A 30 3.34 -8.38 -16.92
N TRP A 31 3.62 -7.16 -17.34
CA TRP A 31 2.65 -6.07 -17.45
C TRP A 31 2.76 -5.41 -18.83
N GLN A 32 1.93 -4.42 -19.13
CA GLN A 32 1.90 -3.81 -20.46
C GLN A 32 2.03 -2.28 -20.43
N ARG A 33 2.89 -1.74 -21.30
CA ARG A 33 2.97 -0.31 -21.58
C ARG A 33 2.23 -0.01 -22.89
N CYS A 34 1.26 0.89 -22.84
CA CYS A 34 0.37 1.23 -23.95
C CYS A 34 0.65 2.63 -24.49
N THR A 35 0.49 2.80 -25.81
CA THR A 35 0.59 4.10 -26.48
C THR A 35 -0.73 4.56 -27.09
N ALA A 36 -1.61 3.62 -27.43
CA ALA A 36 -2.96 3.84 -27.93
C ALA A 36 -3.80 2.56 -27.69
N PRO A 37 -5.14 2.60 -27.78
CA PRO A 37 -5.98 1.41 -27.66
C PRO A 37 -5.53 0.29 -28.60
N GLY A 38 -5.25 -0.89 -28.03
CA GLY A 38 -4.76 -2.04 -28.77
C GLY A 38 -3.28 -1.98 -29.16
N GLU A 39 -2.57 -0.90 -28.85
CA GLU A 39 -1.13 -0.72 -29.06
C GLU A 39 -0.40 -0.77 -27.72
N CYS A 40 -0.30 -1.99 -27.16
CA CYS A 40 0.41 -2.25 -25.92
C CYS A 40 1.60 -3.19 -26.15
N THR A 41 2.69 -2.92 -25.43
CA THR A 41 3.91 -3.73 -25.44
C THR A 41 4.10 -4.39 -24.09
N THR A 42 4.36 -5.70 -24.09
CA THR A 42 4.64 -6.44 -22.87
C THR A 42 5.99 -6.02 -22.28
N VAL A 43 6.00 -5.77 -20.98
CA VAL A 43 7.18 -5.53 -20.16
C VAL A 43 7.33 -6.71 -19.20
N ASN A 44 8.52 -7.31 -19.17
CA ASN A 44 8.85 -8.32 -18.16
C ASN A 44 9.27 -7.59 -16.89
N GLY A 45 8.58 -7.86 -15.79
CA GLY A 45 8.90 -7.37 -14.46
C GLY A 45 9.02 -8.51 -13.46
N GLU A 46 9.19 -8.13 -12.20
CA GLU A 46 9.32 -9.07 -11.08
C GLU A 46 8.55 -8.51 -9.89
N ILE A 47 8.28 -9.35 -8.89
CA ILE A 47 7.61 -8.97 -7.66
C ILE A 47 8.57 -9.14 -6.49
N VAL A 48 8.64 -8.14 -5.62
CA VAL A 48 9.36 -8.23 -4.34
C VAL A 48 8.39 -8.05 -3.17
N ILE A 49 8.53 -8.86 -2.12
CA ILE A 49 7.78 -8.66 -0.87
C ILE A 49 8.44 -7.58 -0.02
N ASP A 50 7.64 -6.80 0.70
CA ASP A 50 8.09 -5.81 1.67
C ASP A 50 9.03 -6.41 2.74
N ALA A 51 10.03 -5.62 3.13
CA ALA A 51 11.05 -6.02 4.10
C ALA A 51 10.51 -6.41 5.48
N ASN A 52 9.34 -5.91 5.89
CA ASN A 52 8.74 -6.17 7.20
C ASN A 52 8.32 -7.64 7.38
N TRP A 53 8.09 -8.37 6.29
CA TRP A 53 7.79 -9.80 6.31
C TRP A 53 9.03 -10.69 6.40
N ARG A 54 10.21 -10.15 6.10
CA ARG A 54 11.43 -10.95 6.01
C ARG A 54 11.96 -11.31 7.39
N TRP A 55 12.64 -12.45 7.42
CA TRP A 55 13.40 -12.86 8.58
C TRP A 55 14.57 -11.89 8.81
N VAL A 56 14.75 -11.48 10.07
CA VAL A 56 15.82 -10.59 10.52
C VAL A 56 16.65 -11.30 11.59
N HIS A 57 17.91 -11.58 11.29
CA HIS A 57 18.82 -12.27 12.22
C HIS A 57 20.20 -11.62 12.27
N GLY A 58 21.00 -11.99 13.26
CA GLY A 58 22.37 -11.51 13.41
C GLY A 58 23.26 -11.93 12.24
N VAL A 59 24.12 -11.03 11.75
CA VAL A 59 24.98 -11.26 10.57
C VAL A 59 25.96 -12.43 10.70
N ASP A 60 26.29 -12.82 11.93
CA ASP A 60 27.26 -13.88 12.25
C ASP A 60 26.58 -15.20 12.71
N GLY A 61 25.26 -15.33 12.61
CA GLY A 61 24.53 -16.51 13.08
C GLY A 61 23.04 -16.53 12.72
N TYR A 62 22.27 -17.39 13.39
CA TYR A 62 20.83 -17.58 13.15
C TYR A 62 19.95 -17.02 14.26
N GLU A 63 20.54 -16.30 15.22
CA GLU A 63 19.78 -15.70 16.32
C GLU A 63 19.00 -14.51 15.79
N ASN A 64 17.68 -14.53 15.99
CA ASN A 64 16.77 -13.49 15.51
C ASN A 64 17.15 -12.15 16.12
N CYS A 65 17.26 -11.11 15.30
CA CYS A 65 17.27 -9.72 15.79
C CYS A 65 15.86 -9.22 16.10
N TYR A 66 14.86 -9.84 15.47
CA TYR A 66 13.44 -9.56 15.65
C TYR A 66 12.66 -10.87 15.63
N ASP A 67 11.87 -11.14 16.67
CA ASP A 67 11.12 -12.38 16.85
C ASP A 67 9.72 -12.10 17.40
N GLY A 68 8.69 -12.72 16.81
CA GLY A 68 7.30 -12.35 17.05
C GLY A 68 7.09 -10.87 16.73
N ASN A 69 6.79 -10.07 17.76
CA ASN A 69 6.59 -8.63 17.64
C ASN A 69 7.66 -7.78 18.37
N GLN A 70 8.84 -8.33 18.68
CA GLN A 70 9.86 -7.64 19.47
C GLN A 70 11.28 -7.77 18.92
N TRP A 71 12.07 -6.72 19.13
CA TRP A 71 13.52 -6.77 18.97
C TRP A 71 14.17 -7.58 20.09
N THR A 72 15.28 -8.26 19.79
CA THR A 72 16.03 -9.09 20.74
C THR A 72 17.31 -8.42 21.22
N ASP A 73 18.02 -9.05 22.17
CA ASP A 73 19.30 -8.56 22.69
C ASP A 73 20.49 -8.72 21.72
N VAL A 74 20.29 -9.25 20.51
CA VAL A 74 21.34 -9.39 19.47
C VAL A 74 21.88 -8.02 19.05
N CYS A 75 21.05 -6.98 19.14
CA CYS A 75 21.44 -5.60 18.88
C CYS A 75 20.71 -4.65 19.83
N SER A 76 21.27 -3.46 20.04
CA SER A 76 20.91 -2.61 21.20
C SER A 76 20.49 -1.18 20.85
N SER A 77 20.69 -0.74 19.60
CA SER A 77 20.34 0.61 19.16
C SER A 77 20.03 0.64 17.67
N ALA A 78 19.40 1.72 17.22
CA ALA A 78 18.98 1.89 15.83
C ALA A 78 20.13 1.65 14.82
N SER A 79 21.29 2.26 15.09
CA SER A 79 22.48 2.11 14.26
C SER A 79 23.12 0.73 14.40
N ASP A 80 23.19 0.19 15.62
CA ASP A 80 23.81 -1.12 15.91
C ASP A 80 23.07 -2.26 15.22
N CYS A 81 21.74 -2.27 15.33
CA CYS A 81 20.87 -3.23 14.66
C CYS A 81 20.97 -3.14 13.14
N ALA A 82 21.07 -1.94 12.56
CA ALA A 82 21.36 -1.84 11.13
C ALA A 82 22.65 -2.60 10.80
N LYS A 83 23.76 -2.40 11.52
CA LYS A 83 25.06 -3.00 11.11
C LYS A 83 25.14 -4.51 11.32
N ASN A 84 24.43 -4.99 12.34
CA ASN A 84 24.62 -6.33 12.89
C ASN A 84 23.45 -7.27 12.61
N CYS A 85 22.38 -6.77 11.97
CA CYS A 85 21.27 -7.59 11.53
C CYS A 85 21.15 -7.62 10.01
N ALA A 86 20.69 -8.75 9.49
CA ALA A 86 20.55 -9.01 8.08
C ALA A 86 19.09 -9.37 7.73
N LEU A 87 18.63 -8.87 6.58
CA LEU A 87 17.39 -9.35 5.95
C LEU A 87 17.71 -10.53 5.03
N GLU A 88 16.92 -11.59 5.13
CA GLU A 88 17.04 -12.77 4.27
C GLU A 88 16.14 -12.70 3.03
N GLY A 89 16.42 -13.58 2.07
CA GLY A 89 15.51 -13.86 0.97
C GLY A 89 14.16 -14.43 1.44
N ALA A 90 13.22 -14.59 0.50
CA ALA A 90 11.86 -15.07 0.77
C ALA A 90 11.50 -16.34 -0.01
N ASP A 91 10.90 -17.33 0.66
CA ASP A 91 10.12 -18.39 0.00
C ASP A 91 8.68 -17.91 -0.20
N TYR A 92 8.46 -17.27 -1.35
CA TYR A 92 7.21 -16.61 -1.71
C TYR A 92 5.98 -17.51 -1.62
N GLU A 93 6.04 -18.71 -2.19
CA GLU A 93 4.87 -19.58 -2.30
C GLU A 93 4.60 -20.36 -1.01
N THR A 94 5.66 -20.92 -0.42
CA THR A 94 5.51 -21.80 0.75
C THR A 94 5.26 -21.01 2.02
N THR A 95 5.94 -19.88 2.22
CA THR A 95 5.85 -19.10 3.46
C THR A 95 4.80 -18.00 3.36
N TYR A 96 4.76 -17.26 2.24
CA TYR A 96 3.94 -16.05 2.14
C TYR A 96 2.67 -16.22 1.27
N GLY A 97 2.50 -17.36 0.60
CA GLY A 97 1.32 -17.60 -0.25
C GLY A 97 1.26 -16.68 -1.47
N ILE A 98 2.43 -16.21 -1.94
CA ILE A 98 2.61 -15.35 -3.10
C ILE A 98 3.03 -16.21 -4.29
N SER A 99 2.32 -16.10 -5.40
CA SER A 99 2.66 -16.83 -6.64
C SER A 99 2.35 -16.01 -7.88
N THR A 100 3.07 -16.25 -8.97
CA THR A 100 2.82 -15.61 -10.25
C THR A 100 2.59 -16.61 -11.39
N SER A 101 1.80 -16.21 -12.38
CA SER A 101 1.58 -16.97 -13.61
C SER A 101 1.37 -16.03 -14.79
N GLY A 102 2.42 -15.83 -15.59
CA GLY A 102 2.38 -14.86 -16.70
C GLY A 102 2.20 -13.44 -16.19
N ASP A 103 1.03 -12.85 -16.42
CA ASP A 103 0.66 -11.51 -15.98
C ASP A 103 -0.10 -11.48 -14.63
N ALA A 104 -0.40 -12.64 -14.05
CA ALA A 104 -1.15 -12.75 -12.81
C ALA A 104 -0.24 -12.89 -11.58
N LEU A 105 -0.57 -12.16 -10.51
CA LEU A 105 -0.06 -12.27 -9.15
C LEU A 105 -1.20 -12.70 -8.23
N THR A 106 -1.03 -13.81 -7.52
CA THR A 106 -1.95 -14.25 -6.46
C THR A 106 -1.33 -13.96 -5.10
N LEU A 107 -2.08 -13.28 -4.23
CA LEU A 107 -1.74 -13.08 -2.82
C LEU A 107 -2.76 -13.81 -1.96
N SER A 108 -2.31 -14.82 -1.21
CA SER A 108 -3.13 -15.53 -0.23
C SER A 108 -3.19 -14.73 1.07
N PHE A 109 -4.35 -14.68 1.72
CA PHE A 109 -4.50 -13.96 2.97
C PHE A 109 -3.82 -14.67 4.13
N VAL A 110 -4.04 -15.97 4.31
CA VAL A 110 -3.36 -16.78 5.32
C VAL A 110 -2.53 -17.85 4.65
N LYS A 111 -1.30 -18.01 5.11
CA LYS A 111 -0.43 -19.12 4.71
C LYS A 111 0.16 -19.81 5.92
N GLU A 112 -0.32 -21.02 6.20
CA GLU A 112 0.34 -21.92 7.14
C GLU A 112 1.55 -22.58 6.47
N HIS A 113 2.66 -22.64 7.21
CA HIS A 113 3.91 -23.29 6.80
C HIS A 113 4.51 -24.07 7.98
N GLU A 114 5.60 -24.80 7.76
CA GLU A 114 6.20 -25.72 8.76
C GLU A 114 6.53 -25.06 10.10
N TYR A 115 6.78 -23.75 10.10
CA TYR A 115 7.32 -23.00 11.24
C TYR A 115 6.35 -21.92 11.77
N GLY A 116 5.14 -21.81 11.22
CA GLY A 116 4.24 -20.74 11.61
C GLY A 116 3.12 -20.46 10.61
N LYS A 117 2.56 -19.27 10.72
CA LYS A 117 1.43 -18.78 9.94
C LYS A 117 1.73 -17.35 9.53
N ASN A 118 1.80 -17.09 8.24
CA ASN A 118 1.83 -15.75 7.68
C ASN A 118 0.41 -15.23 7.47
N ILE A 119 0.19 -13.95 7.76
CA ILE A 119 -1.07 -13.23 7.50
C ILE A 119 -0.76 -11.99 6.66
N GLY A 120 -1.47 -11.87 5.55
CA GLY A 120 -1.32 -10.78 4.60
C GLY A 120 0.03 -10.77 3.86
N ALA A 121 0.14 -9.83 2.93
CA ALA A 121 1.37 -9.52 2.24
C ALA A 121 1.29 -8.12 1.62
N ARG A 122 2.44 -7.44 1.53
CA ARG A 122 2.63 -6.25 0.70
C ARG A 122 3.76 -6.50 -0.29
N THR A 123 3.52 -6.19 -1.56
CA THR A 123 4.47 -6.47 -2.64
C THR A 123 4.63 -5.28 -3.58
N TYR A 124 5.79 -5.20 -4.23
CA TYR A 124 6.16 -4.11 -5.13
C TYR A 124 6.51 -4.66 -6.51
N LEU A 125 6.09 -3.93 -7.56
CA LEU A 125 6.51 -4.22 -8.92
C LEU A 125 7.95 -3.72 -9.15
N MET A 126 8.80 -4.60 -9.69
CA MET A 126 10.22 -4.35 -9.95
C MET A 126 10.50 -4.12 -11.44
N GLU A 127 11.39 -3.17 -11.74
CA GLU A 127 11.97 -2.98 -13.09
C GLU A 127 13.13 -3.96 -13.31
N SER A 128 13.90 -4.24 -12.25
CA SER A 128 15.08 -5.11 -12.26
C SER A 128 15.34 -5.67 -10.86
N ASP A 129 16.33 -6.55 -10.71
CA ASP A 129 16.69 -7.16 -9.41
C ASP A 129 17.09 -6.15 -8.31
N SER A 130 17.34 -4.89 -8.64
CA SER A 130 17.77 -3.87 -7.67
C SER A 130 16.97 -2.57 -7.71
N LYS A 131 15.90 -2.49 -8.52
CA LYS A 131 15.07 -1.28 -8.63
C LYS A 131 13.59 -1.59 -8.81
N TYR A 132 12.77 -0.84 -8.10
CA TYR A 132 11.34 -0.79 -8.31
C TYR A 132 11.00 -0.21 -9.68
N GLN A 133 9.86 -0.65 -10.23
CA GLN A 133 9.27 -0.03 -11.41
C GLN A 133 8.57 1.26 -10.99
N MET A 134 9.01 2.37 -11.58
CA MET A 134 8.44 3.70 -11.32
C MET A 134 7.37 4.06 -12.35
N PHE A 135 6.30 4.72 -11.90
CA PHE A 135 5.18 5.24 -12.68
C PHE A 135 4.93 6.72 -12.34
N THR A 136 4.41 7.50 -13.28
CA THR A 136 4.05 8.91 -13.04
C THR A 136 2.62 9.16 -13.50
N LEU A 137 1.69 9.25 -12.56
CA LEU A 137 0.27 9.13 -12.84
C LEU A 137 -0.31 10.31 -13.64
N MET A 138 0.16 11.54 -13.42
CA MET A 138 -0.36 12.72 -14.11
C MET A 138 -0.35 12.54 -15.64
N ASP A 139 -1.49 12.84 -16.27
CA ASP A 139 -1.79 12.69 -17.71
C ASP A 139 -1.77 11.23 -18.22
N HIS A 140 -1.77 10.25 -17.33
CA HIS A 140 -1.77 8.82 -17.64
C HIS A 140 -3.00 8.11 -17.06
N GLU A 141 -3.16 6.85 -17.44
CA GLU A 141 -4.11 5.93 -16.84
C GLU A 141 -3.44 4.62 -16.45
N LEU A 142 -3.94 4.01 -15.39
CA LEU A 142 -3.56 2.69 -14.92
C LEU A 142 -4.78 1.78 -15.03
N ALA A 143 -4.59 0.59 -15.60
CA ALA A 143 -5.63 -0.41 -15.68
C ALA A 143 -5.11 -1.76 -15.19
N PHE A 144 -5.99 -2.56 -14.61
CA PHE A 144 -5.68 -3.92 -14.17
C PHE A 144 -6.96 -4.74 -14.07
N ASP A 145 -6.81 -6.06 -14.17
CA ASP A 145 -7.85 -7.01 -13.82
C ASP A 145 -7.69 -7.43 -12.35
N VAL A 146 -8.80 -7.55 -11.63
CA VAL A 146 -8.83 -8.05 -10.26
C VAL A 146 -9.89 -9.14 -10.09
N ASP A 147 -9.49 -10.26 -9.51
CA ASP A 147 -10.40 -11.23 -8.89
C ASP A 147 -10.22 -11.18 -7.38
N LEU A 148 -11.19 -10.56 -6.72
CA LEU A 148 -11.28 -10.41 -5.28
C LEU A 148 -12.53 -11.12 -4.73
N SER A 149 -13.08 -12.08 -5.48
CA SER A 149 -14.34 -12.76 -5.15
C SER A 149 -14.33 -13.54 -3.83
N ALA A 150 -13.13 -13.82 -3.31
CA ALA A 150 -12.89 -14.46 -2.01
C ALA A 150 -12.46 -13.48 -0.91
N VAL A 151 -12.32 -12.18 -1.21
CA VAL A 151 -11.93 -11.15 -0.22
C VAL A 151 -13.20 -10.64 0.46
N GLU A 152 -13.39 -10.99 1.73
CA GLU A 152 -14.62 -10.75 2.48
C GLU A 152 -14.53 -9.50 3.38
N CYS A 153 -15.61 -9.20 4.10
CA CYS A 153 -15.67 -8.11 5.07
C CYS A 153 -14.51 -8.17 6.08
N GLY A 154 -13.95 -7.03 6.46
CA GLY A 154 -12.81 -6.97 7.39
C GLY A 154 -11.44 -7.13 6.73
N MET A 155 -11.43 -7.35 5.41
CA MET A 155 -10.21 -7.48 4.61
C MET A 155 -10.10 -6.32 3.63
N ASN A 156 -8.86 -6.00 3.25
CA ASN A 156 -8.57 -5.10 2.15
C ASN A 156 -7.56 -5.77 1.21
N SER A 157 -7.95 -5.95 -0.04
CA SER A 157 -7.05 -6.20 -1.15
C SER A 157 -6.78 -4.87 -1.86
N ALA A 158 -5.56 -4.35 -1.71
CA ALA A 158 -5.21 -3.02 -2.18
C ALA A 158 -4.25 -3.03 -3.37
N LEU A 159 -4.43 -2.07 -4.28
CA LEU A 159 -3.50 -1.71 -5.34
C LEU A 159 -3.37 -0.19 -5.37
N TYR A 160 -2.16 0.31 -5.15
CA TYR A 160 -1.91 1.73 -4.91
C TYR A 160 -0.50 2.15 -5.29
N LEU A 161 -0.22 3.45 -5.25
CA LEU A 161 1.08 4.01 -5.62
C LEU A 161 1.61 4.97 -4.56
N VAL A 162 2.90 4.84 -4.27
CA VAL A 162 3.63 5.67 -3.29
C VAL A 162 5.01 6.09 -3.85
N PRO A 163 5.49 7.32 -3.63
CA PRO A 163 6.78 7.82 -4.13
C PRO A 163 7.96 7.35 -3.26
N MET A 164 8.10 6.02 -3.14
CA MET A 164 9.29 5.37 -2.62
C MET A 164 10.49 5.63 -3.53
N LYS A 165 11.70 5.58 -2.97
CA LYS A 165 12.94 5.70 -3.76
C LYS A 165 13.12 4.47 -4.66
N PRO A 166 13.57 4.62 -5.93
CA PRO A 166 13.67 3.50 -6.86
C PRO A 166 14.54 2.32 -6.39
N ASP A 167 15.57 2.58 -5.61
CA ASP A 167 16.49 1.57 -5.07
C ASP A 167 16.21 1.21 -3.60
N GLY A 168 15.03 1.58 -3.08
CA GLY A 168 14.65 1.37 -1.68
C GLY A 168 15.47 2.20 -0.70
N GLY A 169 16.09 3.29 -1.15
CA GLY A 169 16.87 4.22 -0.33
C GLY A 169 18.33 3.82 -0.16
N MET A 170 18.80 2.80 -0.89
CA MET A 170 20.17 2.30 -0.81
C MET A 170 21.22 3.37 -1.18
N SER A 171 20.94 4.26 -2.14
CA SER A 171 21.86 5.32 -2.55
C SER A 171 22.08 6.39 -1.49
N ASP A 172 21.08 6.62 -0.64
CA ASP A 172 21.04 7.75 0.27
C ASP A 172 21.41 7.35 1.70
N GLU A 173 21.27 6.07 2.02
CA GLU A 173 21.48 5.52 3.35
C GLU A 173 22.63 4.50 3.32
N PRO A 174 23.86 4.89 3.70
CA PRO A 174 25.01 4.00 3.72
C PRO A 174 24.82 2.77 4.60
N ASP A 175 23.91 2.88 5.58
CA ASP A 175 23.53 1.81 6.48
C ASP A 175 22.28 1.03 5.98
N ASN A 176 21.96 1.06 4.68
CA ASN A 176 21.03 0.16 4.00
C ASN A 176 21.74 -0.56 2.83
N ALA A 177 22.10 -1.84 2.98
CA ALA A 177 22.70 -2.63 1.89
C ALA A 177 21.68 -3.54 1.18
N ALA A 178 20.45 -3.64 1.70
CA ALA A 178 19.41 -4.51 1.18
C ALA A 178 18.64 -3.83 0.02
N GLY A 179 18.15 -2.60 0.25
CA GLY A 179 17.49 -1.79 -0.78
C GLY A 179 16.25 -2.44 -1.39
N ALA A 180 15.91 -2.00 -2.61
CA ALA A 180 14.70 -2.46 -3.32
C ALA A 180 14.68 -3.98 -3.56
N LYS A 181 15.85 -4.61 -3.71
CA LYS A 181 15.97 -6.06 -3.87
C LYS A 181 15.30 -6.84 -2.72
N TYR A 182 15.25 -6.25 -1.53
CA TYR A 182 14.64 -6.88 -0.36
C TYR A 182 13.40 -6.11 0.11
N GLY A 183 12.78 -5.30 -0.74
CA GLY A 183 11.52 -4.62 -0.41
C GLY A 183 11.66 -3.52 0.64
N VAL A 184 12.82 -2.88 0.76
CA VAL A 184 13.07 -1.79 1.73
C VAL A 184 12.56 -0.45 1.20
N GLY A 185 12.22 0.47 2.11
CA GLY A 185 11.97 1.88 1.80
C GLY A 185 10.51 2.25 1.61
N TYR A 186 9.59 1.42 2.13
CA TYR A 186 8.15 1.71 2.12
C TYR A 186 7.83 3.02 2.84
N CYS A 187 6.85 3.75 2.33
CA CYS A 187 6.26 4.94 2.93
C CYS A 187 4.81 5.05 2.44
N ASP A 188 3.98 5.77 3.19
CA ASP A 188 2.61 6.11 2.81
C ASP A 188 2.13 7.37 3.55
N ALA A 189 0.86 7.77 3.34
CA ALA A 189 0.31 8.95 3.99
C ALA A 189 -0.10 8.69 5.46
N GLN A 190 -0.05 7.43 5.91
CA GLN A 190 -0.19 7.04 7.30
C GLN A 190 1.12 7.12 8.09
N CYS A 191 2.24 7.43 7.42
CA CYS A 191 3.56 7.50 8.02
C CYS A 191 3.98 6.19 8.70
N ALA A 192 4.02 5.07 7.96
CA ALA A 192 4.35 3.72 8.44
C ALA A 192 5.40 3.65 9.59
N ARG A 193 4.91 3.55 10.83
CA ARG A 193 5.70 3.42 12.09
C ARG A 193 5.93 1.96 12.50
N ASP A 194 5.24 1.04 11.83
CA ASP A 194 5.33 -0.41 12.01
C ASP A 194 6.55 -1.03 11.31
N LEU A 195 7.25 -0.25 10.47
CA LEU A 195 8.43 -0.74 9.78
C LEU A 195 9.58 -0.99 10.76
N LYS A 196 10.18 -2.17 10.66
CA LYS A 196 11.40 -2.54 11.40
C LYS A 196 12.60 -1.68 11.01
N PHE A 197 12.70 -1.23 9.76
CA PHE A 197 13.83 -0.41 9.29
C PHE A 197 13.35 0.80 8.49
N ILE A 198 13.83 1.98 8.85
CA ILE A 198 13.52 3.27 8.21
C ILE A 198 14.82 4.05 8.06
N ASN A 199 15.12 4.53 6.85
CA ASN A 199 16.37 5.25 6.51
C ASN A 199 17.66 4.57 7.03
N GLY A 200 17.83 3.28 6.73
CA GLY A 200 19.03 2.53 7.14
C GLY A 200 19.23 2.43 8.66
N LYS A 201 18.16 2.63 9.44
CA LYS A 201 18.15 2.50 10.89
C LYS A 201 17.08 1.50 11.31
N ALA A 202 17.39 0.68 12.31
CA ALA A 202 16.35 -0.12 12.96
C ALA A 202 15.44 0.77 13.80
N ASN A 203 14.14 0.52 13.77
CA ASN A 203 13.13 1.25 14.54
C ASN A 203 13.00 0.71 15.98
N ILE A 204 14.12 0.30 16.59
CA ILE A 204 14.15 -0.36 17.92
C ILE A 204 13.87 0.62 19.07
N GLU A 205 14.23 1.90 18.90
CA GLU A 205 14.07 2.89 19.96
C GLU A 205 12.59 3.20 20.17
N GLY A 206 12.10 2.95 21.40
CA GLY A 206 10.69 3.13 21.75
C GLY A 206 9.76 2.05 21.20
N TRP A 207 10.30 0.95 20.65
CA TRP A 207 9.48 -0.11 20.07
C TRP A 207 8.46 -0.66 21.07
N THR A 208 7.19 -0.57 20.71
CA THR A 208 6.05 -1.03 21.51
C THR A 208 5.34 -2.15 20.76
N GLN A 209 5.20 -3.31 21.39
CA GLN A 209 4.51 -4.47 20.83
C GLN A 209 3.04 -4.15 20.59
N SER A 210 2.47 -4.63 19.48
CA SER A 210 1.03 -4.60 19.28
C SER A 210 0.34 -5.52 20.28
N GLU A 211 -0.80 -5.08 20.83
CA GLU A 211 -1.65 -5.90 21.70
C GLU A 211 -2.51 -6.90 20.91
N THR A 212 -2.67 -6.67 19.61
CA THR A 212 -3.59 -7.43 18.73
C THR A 212 -2.89 -8.10 17.55
N ASP A 213 -1.61 -7.84 17.32
CA ASP A 213 -0.80 -8.47 16.27
C ASP A 213 0.49 -9.04 16.88
N GLU A 214 0.63 -10.37 16.85
CA GLU A 214 1.80 -11.08 17.39
C GLU A 214 3.07 -10.91 16.54
N ASN A 215 2.97 -10.30 15.35
CA ASN A 215 4.08 -10.11 14.41
C ASN A 215 4.45 -8.64 14.17
N SER A 216 3.76 -7.69 14.83
CA SER A 216 3.92 -6.26 14.59
C SER A 216 3.97 -5.43 15.87
N GLY A 217 4.54 -4.25 15.75
CA GLY A 217 4.68 -3.26 16.82
C GLY A 217 5.02 -1.91 16.20
N LEU A 218 5.19 -0.90 17.03
CA LEU A 218 5.40 0.48 16.61
C LEU A 218 6.70 1.02 17.18
N GLY A 219 7.54 1.60 16.33
CA GLY A 219 8.69 2.38 16.78
C GLY A 219 8.44 3.89 16.78
N ASN A 220 9.48 4.64 17.13
CA ASN A 220 9.43 6.09 17.14
C ASN A 220 9.46 6.70 15.73
N LEU A 221 10.16 6.07 14.78
CA LEU A 221 10.26 6.59 13.42
C LEU A 221 9.04 6.17 12.61
N GLY A 222 8.55 7.08 11.77
CA GLY A 222 7.56 6.80 10.74
C GLY A 222 8.08 7.20 9.36
N SER A 223 7.72 6.42 8.34
CA SER A 223 8.09 6.65 6.95
C SER A 223 6.91 7.22 6.17
N CYS A 224 6.97 8.51 5.84
CA CYS A 224 5.86 9.27 5.26
C CYS A 224 6.11 9.58 3.78
N CYS A 225 5.05 9.60 2.98
CA CYS A 225 5.03 10.19 1.65
C CYS A 225 3.59 10.35 1.14
N ALA A 226 3.42 10.98 -0.02
CA ALA A 226 2.11 10.97 -0.68
C ALA A 226 1.65 9.54 -1.00
N GLU A 227 0.35 9.32 -1.11
CA GLU A 227 -0.22 8.01 -1.35
C GLU A 227 -1.42 8.14 -2.29
N ILE A 228 -1.45 7.32 -3.34
CA ILE A 228 -2.56 7.31 -4.29
C ILE A 228 -3.18 5.93 -4.26
N ASP A 229 -4.19 5.79 -3.42
CA ASP A 229 -4.95 4.56 -3.24
C ASP A 229 -5.92 4.38 -4.39
N VAL A 230 -5.40 3.85 -5.49
CA VAL A 230 -6.17 3.56 -6.69
C VAL A 230 -7.32 2.61 -6.38
N TRP A 231 -7.07 1.64 -5.51
CA TRP A 231 -8.01 0.57 -5.22
C TRP A 231 -7.80 0.03 -3.81
N GLU A 232 -8.61 0.48 -2.86
CA GLU A 232 -8.79 -0.17 -1.56
C GLU A 232 -10.12 -0.89 -1.61
N SER A 233 -10.16 -2.20 -1.34
CA SER A 233 -11.36 -2.98 -1.68
C SER A 233 -11.50 -4.31 -0.97
N ASN A 234 -12.73 -4.79 -0.97
CA ASN A 234 -13.06 -6.21 -0.87
C ASN A 234 -14.26 -6.51 -1.77
N SER A 235 -14.89 -7.68 -1.64
CA SER A 235 -16.04 -8.04 -2.47
C SER A 235 -17.34 -7.30 -2.13
N HIS A 236 -17.33 -6.39 -1.15
CA HIS A 236 -18.52 -5.67 -0.67
C HIS A 236 -18.44 -4.15 -0.85
N ALA A 237 -17.25 -3.56 -0.79
CA ALA A 237 -17.03 -2.14 -1.01
C ALA A 237 -15.65 -1.87 -1.62
N TYR A 238 -15.48 -0.67 -2.19
CA TYR A 238 -14.18 -0.14 -2.57
C TYR A 238 -14.12 1.38 -2.35
N ALA A 239 -12.91 1.92 -2.28
CA ALA A 239 -12.62 3.35 -2.29
C ALA A 239 -11.48 3.66 -3.28
N PHE A 240 -11.56 4.83 -3.92
CA PHE A 240 -10.46 5.47 -4.63
C PHE A 240 -10.07 6.72 -3.83
N THR A 241 -8.86 6.75 -3.27
CA THR A 241 -8.47 7.76 -2.28
C THR A 241 -7.09 8.36 -2.59
N PRO A 242 -7.01 9.58 -3.13
CA PRO A 242 -5.76 10.32 -3.18
C PRO A 242 -5.44 11.00 -1.84
N HIS A 243 -4.19 10.87 -1.42
CA HIS A 243 -3.60 11.50 -0.25
C HIS A 243 -2.38 12.34 -0.65
N ALA A 244 -2.42 13.63 -0.29
CA ALA A 244 -1.29 14.53 -0.46
C ALA A 244 -0.56 14.74 0.87
N CYS A 245 0.64 15.26 0.79
CA CYS A 245 1.40 15.75 1.93
C CYS A 245 1.94 17.15 1.62
N GLU A 246 2.22 17.92 2.68
CA GLU A 246 3.03 19.14 2.57
C GLU A 246 4.42 18.83 1.96
N GLU A 247 4.94 17.63 2.23
CA GLU A 247 6.13 17.05 1.60
C GLU A 247 5.77 15.71 0.95
N ASN A 248 5.41 15.73 -0.33
CA ASN A 248 4.92 14.55 -1.04
C ASN A 248 5.98 13.45 -1.25
N THR A 249 7.27 13.80 -1.30
CA THR A 249 8.35 12.82 -1.42
C THR A 249 8.56 12.06 -0.10
N TYR A 250 9.18 10.88 -0.19
CA TYR A 250 9.65 10.14 0.98
C TYR A 250 10.35 11.06 1.99
N HIS A 251 9.87 11.04 3.25
CA HIS A 251 10.48 11.72 4.39
C HIS A 251 10.20 10.95 5.68
N VAL A 252 10.98 11.24 6.73
CA VAL A 252 10.84 10.57 8.04
C VAL A 252 10.25 11.54 9.05
N CYS A 253 9.28 11.07 9.83
CA CYS A 253 8.80 11.72 11.04
C CYS A 253 9.34 10.99 12.28
N ASN A 254 9.40 11.67 13.43
CA ASN A 254 9.90 11.08 14.66
C ASN A 254 8.99 11.37 15.87
N GLY A 255 8.36 10.32 16.38
CA GLY A 255 7.51 10.35 17.56
C GLY A 255 6.14 10.98 17.31
N ASP A 256 5.35 11.00 18.37
CA ASP A 256 3.93 11.41 18.33
C ASP A 256 3.73 12.90 17.99
N ASP A 257 4.77 13.72 18.19
CA ASP A 257 4.73 15.16 17.93
C ASP A 257 4.98 15.52 16.45
N GLU A 258 5.50 14.58 15.65
CA GLU A 258 5.82 14.81 14.22
C GLU A 258 5.13 13.81 13.28
N CYS A 259 4.73 12.64 13.77
CA CYS A 259 4.06 11.61 13.00
C CYS A 259 2.54 11.70 13.17
N GLY A 260 1.80 11.72 12.06
CA GLY A 260 0.35 11.53 12.03
C GLY A 260 -0.05 10.08 11.70
N GLY A 261 -1.26 9.89 11.19
CA GLY A 261 -1.74 8.60 10.69
C GLY A 261 -2.26 7.66 11.78
N THR A 262 -2.48 6.40 11.38
CA THR A 262 -3.08 5.35 12.23
C THR A 262 -2.25 5.02 13.47
N TYR A 263 -0.92 5.12 13.36
CA TYR A 263 0.01 4.70 14.40
C TYR A 263 0.43 5.81 15.35
N SER A 264 -0.33 6.91 15.39
CA SER A 264 -0.06 8.08 16.21
C SER A 264 -1.29 8.50 17.02
N PRO A 265 -1.11 9.10 18.21
CA PRO A 265 -2.23 9.53 19.04
C PRO A 265 -3.04 10.67 18.42
N ASP A 266 -2.39 11.53 17.63
CA ASP A 266 -3.05 12.53 16.80
C ASP A 266 -2.85 12.17 15.32
N ARG A 267 -3.94 11.74 14.67
CA ARG A 267 -3.98 11.34 13.28
C ARG A 267 -3.50 12.44 12.32
N PHE A 268 -3.63 13.71 12.72
CA PHE A 268 -3.40 14.86 11.84
C PHE A 268 -2.12 15.64 12.18
N ASN A 269 -1.35 15.21 13.19
CA ASN A 269 -0.14 15.89 13.67
C ASN A 269 1.13 15.63 12.84
N GLY A 270 0.98 15.25 11.57
CA GLY A 270 2.09 15.01 10.63
C GLY A 270 1.91 15.76 9.33
N LYS A 271 2.84 15.65 8.39
CA LYS A 271 2.82 16.41 7.12
C LYS A 271 1.84 15.86 6.08
N CYS A 272 1.28 14.68 6.30
CA CYS A 272 0.44 13.98 5.33
C CYS A 272 -1.04 14.01 5.70
N ASP A 273 -1.87 13.92 4.67
CA ASP A 273 -3.30 13.68 4.82
C ASP A 273 -3.59 12.19 4.94
N ALA A 274 -3.72 11.71 6.16
CA ALA A 274 -4.06 10.32 6.44
C ALA A 274 -5.51 9.93 6.08
N ASN A 275 -6.40 10.88 5.80
CA ASN A 275 -7.79 10.58 5.44
C ASN A 275 -8.01 10.59 3.93
N GLY A 276 -7.34 11.50 3.23
CA GLY A 276 -7.48 11.69 1.80
C GLY A 276 -8.84 12.24 1.40
N CYS A 277 -9.08 12.27 0.09
CA CYS A 277 -10.36 12.64 -0.51
C CYS A 277 -10.99 11.44 -1.24
N ASP A 278 -11.68 10.57 -0.50
CA ASP A 278 -12.16 9.28 -1.02
C ASP A 278 -13.40 9.39 -1.90
N TYR A 279 -13.48 8.49 -2.89
CA TYR A 279 -14.69 8.19 -3.64
C TYR A 279 -15.09 6.73 -3.44
N ASN A 280 -15.92 6.48 -2.42
CA ASN A 280 -16.57 5.19 -2.17
C ASN A 280 -18.05 5.28 -2.61
N PRO A 281 -18.50 4.54 -3.64
CA PRO A 281 -19.87 4.65 -4.14
C PRO A 281 -20.94 4.35 -3.08
N TYR A 282 -20.68 3.39 -2.19
CA TYR A 282 -21.62 3.06 -1.11
C TYR A 282 -21.71 4.22 -0.12
N ARG A 283 -20.57 4.81 0.27
CA ARG A 283 -20.48 6.04 1.08
C ARG A 283 -21.25 7.20 0.48
N LEU A 284 -21.30 7.27 -0.85
CA LEU A 284 -21.98 8.30 -1.64
C LEU A 284 -23.42 7.94 -2.02
N GLY A 285 -24.03 6.93 -1.39
CA GLY A 285 -25.44 6.59 -1.53
C GLY A 285 -25.78 5.63 -2.68
N ASN A 286 -24.78 5.06 -3.36
CA ASN A 286 -24.96 4.10 -4.45
C ASN A 286 -24.78 2.64 -3.97
N HIS A 287 -25.71 2.17 -3.14
CA HIS A 287 -25.58 0.89 -2.44
C HIS A 287 -25.70 -0.37 -3.32
N ASP A 288 -26.26 -0.27 -4.54
CA ASP A 288 -26.47 -1.41 -5.45
C ASP A 288 -25.46 -1.46 -6.62
N PHE A 289 -24.46 -0.56 -6.61
CA PHE A 289 -23.52 -0.41 -7.74
C PHE A 289 -22.43 -1.48 -7.74
N TYR A 290 -21.74 -1.65 -6.61
CA TYR A 290 -20.60 -2.56 -6.45
C TYR A 290 -20.90 -3.57 -5.36
N GLY A 291 -20.52 -4.83 -5.57
CA GLY A 291 -20.64 -5.88 -4.57
C GLY A 291 -21.09 -7.21 -5.16
N ARG A 292 -21.29 -8.19 -4.28
CA ARG A 292 -21.62 -9.56 -4.70
C ARG A 292 -22.99 -9.60 -5.38
N GLY A 293 -23.02 -9.90 -6.69
CA GLY A 293 -24.25 -9.89 -7.48
C GLY A 293 -24.84 -8.50 -7.74
N ALA A 294 -24.05 -7.43 -7.55
CA ALA A 294 -24.48 -6.07 -7.81
C ALA A 294 -24.74 -5.82 -9.31
N SER A 295 -25.56 -4.81 -9.60
CA SER A 295 -26.01 -4.53 -10.97
C SER A 295 -25.01 -3.71 -11.81
N GLY A 296 -24.09 -3.02 -11.14
CA GLY A 296 -22.98 -2.29 -11.77
C GLY A 296 -21.79 -3.22 -11.97
N VAL A 297 -21.05 -3.51 -10.90
CA VAL A 297 -19.87 -4.37 -10.86
C VAL A 297 -20.13 -5.54 -9.91
N ASP A 298 -20.31 -6.74 -10.47
CA ASP A 298 -20.51 -7.98 -9.74
C ASP A 298 -19.17 -8.56 -9.27
N THR A 299 -18.87 -8.44 -7.98
CA THR A 299 -17.58 -8.86 -7.40
C THR A 299 -17.42 -10.37 -7.26
N THR A 300 -18.43 -11.17 -7.62
CA THR A 300 -18.31 -12.64 -7.64
C THR A 300 -17.47 -13.15 -8.81
N LYS A 301 -17.02 -12.25 -9.70
CA LYS A 301 -16.20 -12.55 -10.88
C LYS A 301 -15.11 -11.50 -11.03
N LYS A 302 -14.10 -11.86 -11.83
CA LYS A 302 -13.06 -10.93 -12.27
C LYS A 302 -13.64 -9.76 -13.07
N PHE A 303 -13.08 -8.57 -12.89
CA PHE A 303 -13.37 -7.37 -13.68
C PHE A 303 -12.10 -6.54 -13.88
N THR A 304 -12.14 -5.59 -14.80
CA THR A 304 -11.08 -4.62 -15.05
C THR A 304 -11.42 -3.30 -14.37
N VAL A 305 -10.43 -2.69 -13.71
CA VAL A 305 -10.46 -1.32 -13.19
C VAL A 305 -9.57 -0.46 -14.09
N ILE A 306 -10.01 0.76 -14.39
CA ILE A 306 -9.25 1.75 -15.15
C ILE A 306 -9.35 3.08 -14.40
N SER A 307 -8.22 3.61 -13.94
CA SER A 307 -8.11 4.90 -13.24
C SER A 307 -7.33 5.90 -14.10
N ARG A 308 -7.79 7.16 -14.13
CA ARG A 308 -7.23 8.24 -14.95
C ARG A 308 -6.93 9.45 -14.08
N TYR A 309 -5.82 10.11 -14.38
CA TYR A 309 -5.31 11.21 -13.57
C TYR A 309 -5.04 12.42 -14.46
N GLU A 310 -5.91 13.42 -14.36
CA GLU A 310 -5.77 14.71 -15.03
C GLU A 310 -5.49 15.79 -13.97
N VAL A 311 -5.07 16.97 -14.41
CA VAL A 311 -5.00 18.14 -13.51
C VAL A 311 -6.39 18.41 -12.93
N ASP A 312 -6.46 18.46 -11.60
CA ASP A 312 -7.68 18.74 -10.82
C ASP A 312 -8.82 17.74 -11.02
N LYS A 313 -8.55 16.55 -11.60
CA LYS A 313 -9.60 15.57 -11.88
C LYS A 313 -9.06 14.15 -11.94
N LEU A 314 -9.55 13.30 -11.04
CA LEU A 314 -9.30 11.86 -11.07
C LEU A 314 -10.61 11.14 -11.35
N THR A 315 -10.56 10.15 -12.25
CA THR A 315 -11.74 9.36 -12.63
C THR A 315 -11.43 7.88 -12.63
N MET A 316 -12.48 7.08 -12.51
CA MET A 316 -12.40 5.63 -12.58
C MET A 316 -13.56 5.08 -13.39
N LEU A 317 -13.32 3.99 -14.10
CA LEU A 317 -14.32 3.20 -14.82
C LEU A 317 -13.95 1.72 -14.79
N PHE A 318 -14.91 0.87 -15.10
CA PHE A 318 -14.74 -0.58 -15.08
C PHE A 318 -15.04 -1.21 -16.44
N ILE A 319 -14.50 -2.40 -16.65
CA ILE A 319 -14.96 -3.31 -17.71
C ILE A 319 -15.30 -4.65 -17.07
N GLN A 320 -16.54 -5.09 -17.24
CA GLN A 320 -16.97 -6.42 -16.80
C GLN A 320 -17.81 -7.08 -17.89
N ASP A 321 -17.53 -8.35 -18.20
CA ASP A 321 -18.19 -9.11 -19.28
C ASP A 321 -18.19 -8.35 -20.63
N GLY A 322 -17.11 -7.60 -20.90
CA GLY A 322 -16.94 -6.79 -22.12
C GLY A 322 -17.72 -5.48 -22.16
N LYS A 323 -18.44 -5.13 -21.09
CA LYS A 323 -19.20 -3.88 -20.97
C LYS A 323 -18.39 -2.84 -20.18
N VAL A 324 -18.26 -1.64 -20.74
CA VAL A 324 -17.76 -0.47 -20.02
C VAL A 324 -18.82 0.01 -19.02
N ILE A 325 -18.41 0.21 -17.77
CA ILE A 325 -19.26 0.62 -16.66
C ILE A 325 -18.65 1.87 -16.04
N GLU A 326 -19.36 2.99 -16.11
CA GLU A 326 -18.96 4.22 -15.43
C GLU A 326 -19.29 4.14 -13.94
N VAL A 327 -18.42 4.72 -13.11
CA VAL A 327 -18.73 4.98 -11.69
C VAL A 327 -19.96 5.90 -11.61
N PRO A 328 -20.93 5.63 -10.72
CA PRO A 328 -22.13 6.45 -10.60
C PRO A 328 -21.79 7.79 -9.94
N THR A 329 -22.52 8.85 -10.31
CA THR A 329 -22.52 10.12 -9.58
C THR A 329 -23.07 9.93 -8.16
N PRO A 330 -22.73 10.79 -7.18
CA PRO A 330 -23.26 10.68 -5.83
C PRO A 330 -24.80 10.77 -5.81
N LYS A 331 -25.41 10.01 -4.90
CA LYS A 331 -26.86 10.07 -4.58
C LYS A 331 -27.12 10.59 -3.17
N LEU A 332 -26.08 10.76 -2.38
CA LEU A 332 -26.17 11.26 -1.02
C LEU A 332 -26.61 12.72 -1.03
N GLU A 333 -27.60 13.04 -0.20
CA GLU A 333 -28.14 14.40 -0.07
C GLU A 333 -27.03 15.41 0.28
N GLY A 334 -26.93 16.47 -0.51
CA GLY A 334 -25.90 17.51 -0.39
C GLY A 334 -24.72 17.33 -1.34
N LEU A 335 -24.63 16.20 -2.07
CA LEU A 335 -23.55 15.92 -3.03
C LEU A 335 -24.05 15.56 -4.44
N GLU A 336 -25.35 15.62 -4.71
CA GLU A 336 -25.95 15.15 -5.97
C GLU A 336 -25.57 16.00 -7.20
N GLU A 337 -25.00 17.18 -6.98
CA GLU A 337 -24.52 18.09 -8.04
C GLU A 337 -23.14 17.71 -8.59
N PHE A 338 -22.37 16.87 -7.88
CA PHE A 338 -21.04 16.47 -8.30
C PHE A 338 -21.06 15.35 -9.34
N SER A 339 -20.04 15.34 -10.20
CA SER A 339 -19.79 14.27 -11.16
C SER A 339 -19.21 13.01 -10.49
N ASN A 340 -19.00 11.96 -11.28
CA ASN A 340 -18.30 10.74 -10.89
C ASN A 340 -16.76 10.87 -10.88
N ALA A 341 -16.26 12.00 -10.39
CA ALA A 341 -14.85 12.35 -10.40
C ALA A 341 -14.45 12.97 -9.06
N ILE A 342 -13.20 12.74 -8.66
CA ILE A 342 -12.58 13.45 -7.56
C ILE A 342 -12.05 14.78 -8.12
N THR A 343 -12.64 15.89 -7.68
CA THR A 343 -12.30 17.25 -8.10
C THR A 343 -12.12 18.16 -6.87
N PRO A 344 -11.48 19.34 -6.99
CA PRO A 344 -11.34 20.28 -5.88
C PRO A 344 -12.67 20.61 -5.20
N GLU A 345 -13.73 20.81 -5.99
CA GLU A 345 -15.04 21.18 -5.48
C GLU A 345 -15.67 20.04 -4.68
N TYR A 346 -15.53 18.80 -5.16
CA TYR A 346 -15.98 17.62 -4.43
C TYR A 346 -15.22 17.44 -3.11
N CYS A 347 -13.89 17.53 -3.13
CA CYS A 347 -13.06 17.37 -1.94
C CYS A 347 -13.31 18.45 -0.88
N ALA A 348 -13.66 19.67 -1.28
CA ALA A 348 -14.02 20.73 -0.35
C ALA A 348 -15.45 20.61 0.21
N ALA A 349 -16.35 19.90 -0.49
CA ALA A 349 -17.77 19.87 -0.16
C ALA A 349 -18.15 18.79 0.86
N TYR A 350 -17.55 17.59 0.78
CA TYR A 350 -17.95 16.49 1.65
C TYR A 350 -17.52 16.63 3.12
N PRO A 351 -16.34 17.17 3.49
CA PRO A 351 -15.91 17.21 4.90
C PRO A 351 -16.91 17.90 5.85
N PRO A 352 -17.46 19.10 5.54
CA PRO A 352 -18.46 19.72 6.41
C PRO A 352 -19.77 18.94 6.48
N LEU A 353 -20.15 18.23 5.41
CA LEU A 353 -21.35 17.38 5.38
C LEU A 353 -21.15 16.12 6.24
N PHE A 354 -19.97 15.51 6.18
CA PHE A 354 -19.64 14.28 6.93
C PHE A 354 -19.18 14.56 8.36
N GLN A 355 -18.99 15.85 8.71
CA GLN A 355 -18.36 16.28 9.96
C GLN A 355 -16.98 15.64 10.14
N ASP A 356 -16.24 15.55 9.04
CA ASP A 356 -14.87 15.05 8.99
C ASP A 356 -13.89 16.22 9.05
N HIS A 357 -12.67 15.94 9.51
CA HIS A 357 -11.58 16.91 9.52
C HIS A 357 -11.04 17.07 8.10
N ASP A 358 -11.00 18.31 7.60
CA ASP A 358 -10.59 18.63 6.23
C ASP A 358 -9.06 18.71 6.11
N ARG A 359 -8.41 17.57 6.34
CA ARG A 359 -6.94 17.48 6.27
C ARG A 359 -6.42 17.72 4.85
N HIS A 360 -7.19 17.31 3.83
CA HIS A 360 -6.88 17.53 2.43
C HIS A 360 -6.54 19.00 2.15
N ASN A 361 -7.42 19.94 2.54
CA ASN A 361 -7.17 21.36 2.32
C ASN A 361 -6.07 21.93 3.23
N GLU A 362 -5.88 21.39 4.43
CA GLU A 362 -4.81 21.84 5.33
C GLU A 362 -3.41 21.57 4.78
N VAL A 363 -3.19 20.42 4.12
CA VAL A 363 -1.88 20.05 3.54
C VAL A 363 -1.63 20.62 2.15
N GLY A 364 -2.51 21.50 1.66
CA GLY A 364 -2.37 22.20 0.38
C GLY A 364 -3.35 21.78 -0.72
N GLY A 365 -4.33 20.93 -0.41
CA GLY A 365 -5.46 20.60 -1.27
C GLY A 365 -5.08 19.98 -2.62
N THR A 366 -5.93 20.20 -3.62
CA THR A 366 -5.71 19.68 -4.97
C THR A 366 -4.39 20.15 -5.62
N PRO A 367 -3.89 21.37 -5.40
CA PRO A 367 -2.54 21.74 -5.86
C PRO A 367 -1.44 20.80 -5.36
N ALA A 368 -1.42 20.47 -4.05
CA ALA A 368 -0.46 19.53 -3.48
C ALA A 368 -0.66 18.11 -4.04
N LEU A 369 -1.91 17.69 -4.24
CA LEU A 369 -2.22 16.41 -4.90
C LEU A 369 -1.71 16.36 -6.36
N ASN A 370 -1.92 17.41 -7.13
CA ASN A 370 -1.40 17.48 -8.50
C ASN A 370 0.14 17.42 -8.53
N GLU A 371 0.82 17.97 -7.52
CA GLU A 371 2.27 17.81 -7.36
C GLU A 371 2.64 16.36 -7.05
N ALA A 372 1.92 15.70 -6.14
CA ALA A 372 2.09 14.28 -5.84
C ALA A 372 1.98 13.43 -7.11
N LEU A 373 0.92 13.61 -7.90
CA LEU A 373 0.66 12.85 -9.15
C LEU A 373 1.78 12.98 -10.20
N ARG A 374 2.64 13.99 -10.11
CA ARG A 374 3.80 14.19 -10.99
C ARG A 374 5.07 13.51 -10.48
N LEU A 375 5.07 12.97 -9.26
CA LEU A 375 6.19 12.22 -8.72
C LEU A 375 6.28 10.83 -9.37
N PRO A 376 7.49 10.29 -9.54
CA PRO A 376 7.68 8.86 -9.78
C PRO A 376 7.25 8.06 -8.54
N MET A 377 6.37 7.09 -8.73
CA MET A 377 5.82 6.23 -7.68
C MET A 377 6.01 4.75 -7.99
N VAL A 378 6.10 3.94 -6.93
CA VAL A 378 6.14 2.48 -6.99
C VAL A 378 4.72 1.93 -6.92
N LEU A 379 4.41 0.94 -7.77
CA LEU A 379 3.15 0.19 -7.70
C LEU A 379 3.21 -0.85 -6.57
N VAL A 380 2.26 -0.76 -5.65
CA VAL A 380 2.10 -1.65 -4.50
C VAL A 380 0.86 -2.52 -4.70
N LEU A 381 0.98 -3.81 -4.39
CA LEU A 381 -0.14 -4.76 -4.37
C LEU A 381 -0.14 -5.51 -3.03
N SER A 382 -1.26 -5.50 -2.32
CA SER A 382 -1.35 -6.07 -0.98
C SER A 382 -2.68 -6.76 -0.67
N ILE A 383 -2.67 -7.57 0.39
CA ILE A 383 -3.86 -8.10 1.06
C ILE A 383 -3.62 -8.09 2.56
N TRP A 384 -4.57 -7.58 3.35
CA TRP A 384 -4.40 -7.43 4.80
C TRP A 384 -5.74 -7.33 5.54
N ALA A 385 -5.68 -7.43 6.86
CA ALA A 385 -6.77 -7.14 7.77
C ALA A 385 -6.31 -6.08 8.78
N ASP A 386 -7.22 -5.21 9.21
CA ASP A 386 -6.90 -4.01 9.98
C ASP A 386 -7.09 -4.25 11.48
N HIS A 387 -5.97 -4.20 12.22
CA HIS A 387 -5.94 -4.39 13.67
C HIS A 387 -6.41 -3.19 14.49
N TYR A 388 -6.65 -2.02 13.87
CA TYR A 388 -7.04 -0.79 14.55
C TYR A 388 -8.53 -0.47 14.38
N ALA A 389 -9.05 -0.59 13.16
CA ALA A 389 -10.45 -0.27 12.87
C ALA A 389 -11.21 -1.43 12.21
N SER A 390 -10.64 -2.64 12.16
CA SER A 390 -11.30 -3.85 11.62
C SER A 390 -11.88 -3.65 10.22
N MET A 391 -11.27 -2.75 9.42
CA MET A 391 -11.71 -2.36 8.07
C MET A 391 -13.09 -1.69 8.00
N LEU A 392 -13.63 -1.22 9.13
CA LEU A 392 -14.94 -0.55 9.18
C LEU A 392 -14.98 0.69 8.28
N TRP A 393 -13.87 1.41 8.19
CA TRP A 393 -13.70 2.62 7.38
C TRP A 393 -13.80 2.37 5.88
N LEU A 394 -13.78 1.11 5.42
CA LEU A 394 -13.92 0.75 4.01
C LEU A 394 -15.31 0.21 3.70
N ASP A 395 -15.83 -0.73 4.51
CA ASP A 395 -16.93 -1.60 4.09
C ASP A 395 -18.15 -1.62 5.03
N SER A 396 -18.18 -0.76 6.07
CA SER A 396 -19.25 -0.76 7.08
C SER A 396 -19.57 0.65 7.57
N LEU A 397 -20.27 0.75 8.70
CA LEU A 397 -20.51 2.00 9.39
C LEU A 397 -19.25 2.42 10.17
N TYR A 398 -18.69 3.58 9.83
CA TYR A 398 -17.51 4.13 10.48
C TYR A 398 -17.44 5.67 10.48
N PRO A 399 -17.10 6.29 11.63
CA PRO A 399 -16.88 5.62 12.92
C PRO A 399 -18.21 5.24 13.60
N PRO A 400 -18.28 4.14 14.37
CA PRO A 400 -19.53 3.62 14.97
C PRO A 400 -20.34 4.67 15.74
N GLU A 401 -19.67 5.55 16.46
CA GLU A 401 -20.28 6.58 17.31
C GLU A 401 -20.95 7.72 16.53
N LYS A 402 -20.72 7.82 15.21
CA LYS A 402 -21.31 8.83 14.33
C LYS A 402 -22.49 8.30 13.50
N GLU A 403 -23.03 7.11 13.83
CA GLU A 403 -24.18 6.53 13.12
C GLU A 403 -25.30 7.55 12.85
N GLY A 404 -25.76 7.60 11.59
CA GLY A 404 -26.78 8.53 11.14
C GLY A 404 -26.27 9.87 10.59
N ILE A 405 -24.96 10.16 10.71
CA ILE A 405 -24.31 11.27 10.01
C ILE A 405 -24.00 10.83 8.56
N PRO A 406 -24.28 11.67 7.54
CA PRO A 406 -23.92 11.38 6.15
C PRO A 406 -22.45 10.97 6.00
N GLY A 407 -22.18 10.02 5.11
CA GLY A 407 -20.82 9.52 4.87
C GLY A 407 -20.29 8.54 5.92
N THR A 408 -21.05 8.19 6.96
CA THR A 408 -20.60 7.15 7.92
C THR A 408 -20.82 5.73 7.42
N LEU A 409 -21.81 5.49 6.56
CA LEU A 409 -22.09 4.16 6.02
C LEU A 409 -21.30 3.93 4.72
N ARG A 410 -20.32 3.03 4.74
CA ARG A 410 -19.30 2.87 3.67
C ARG A 410 -19.36 1.53 2.95
N GLY A 411 -20.18 0.61 3.45
CA GLY A 411 -20.48 -0.65 2.81
C GLY A 411 -21.56 -1.42 3.56
N PRO A 412 -21.93 -2.61 3.07
CA PRO A 412 -23.01 -3.41 3.64
C PRO A 412 -22.55 -4.32 4.79
N CYS A 413 -21.25 -4.40 5.10
CA CYS A 413 -20.72 -5.34 6.07
C CYS A 413 -21.18 -5.01 7.49
N PRO A 414 -21.38 -6.03 8.35
CA PRO A 414 -21.71 -5.81 9.76
C PRO A 414 -20.57 -5.11 10.50
N GLN A 415 -20.87 -4.51 11.66
CA GLN A 415 -19.85 -3.88 12.52
C GLN A 415 -19.11 -4.89 13.42
N GLU A 416 -19.71 -6.04 13.70
CA GLU A 416 -19.17 -7.07 14.62
C GLU A 416 -18.73 -8.33 13.87
N GLY A 417 -17.91 -9.17 14.51
CA GLY A 417 -17.55 -10.50 14.01
C GLY A 417 -16.47 -10.49 12.93
N ARG A 418 -15.60 -9.48 12.96
CA ARG A 418 -14.72 -9.05 11.86
C ARG A 418 -13.37 -8.49 12.33
N ASP A 419 -13.03 -8.71 13.60
CA ASP A 419 -11.67 -8.44 14.04
C ASP A 419 -10.69 -9.36 13.28
N PRO A 420 -9.37 -9.04 13.25
CA PRO A 420 -8.43 -9.83 12.49
C PRO A 420 -8.44 -11.33 12.82
N ASP A 421 -8.64 -11.72 14.08
CA ASP A 421 -8.74 -13.13 14.50
C ASP A 421 -9.99 -13.83 13.93
N ASP A 422 -11.13 -13.15 13.94
CA ASP A 422 -12.36 -13.59 13.30
C ASP A 422 -12.18 -13.79 11.80
N VAL A 423 -11.55 -12.82 11.13
CA VAL A 423 -11.34 -12.84 9.67
C VAL A 423 -10.37 -13.96 9.29
N VAL A 424 -9.24 -14.08 10.00
CA VAL A 424 -8.25 -15.14 9.81
C VAL A 424 -8.86 -16.53 10.02
N SER A 425 -9.72 -16.71 11.03
CA SER A 425 -10.33 -18.00 11.31
C SER A 425 -11.45 -18.39 10.32
N LYS A 426 -12.22 -17.43 9.81
CA LYS A 426 -13.36 -17.67 8.91
C LYS A 426 -12.97 -17.68 7.43
N HIS A 427 -11.94 -16.94 7.05
CA HIS A 427 -11.58 -16.65 5.66
C HIS A 427 -10.09 -16.91 5.37
N ALA A 428 -9.50 -17.92 6.02
CA ALA A 428 -8.08 -18.25 5.83
C ALA A 428 -7.69 -18.53 4.36
N ASP A 429 -8.60 -19.09 3.58
CA ASP A 429 -8.40 -19.42 2.17
C ASP A 429 -8.65 -18.25 1.20
N ALA A 430 -9.03 -17.08 1.73
CA ALA A 430 -9.21 -15.87 0.94
C ALA A 430 -7.91 -15.50 0.22
N LYS A 431 -8.08 -14.95 -0.98
CA LYS A 431 -6.98 -14.49 -1.82
C LYS A 431 -7.48 -13.44 -2.79
N VAL A 432 -6.56 -12.61 -3.24
CA VAL A 432 -6.75 -11.72 -4.38
C VAL A 432 -5.85 -12.15 -5.54
N ILE A 433 -6.36 -12.01 -6.76
CA ILE A 433 -5.59 -12.20 -7.98
C ILE A 433 -5.56 -10.88 -8.75
N TRP A 434 -4.38 -10.29 -8.82
CA TRP A 434 -4.08 -9.12 -9.64
C TRP A 434 -3.56 -9.59 -10.99
N SER A 435 -4.04 -9.04 -12.10
CA SER A 435 -3.54 -9.45 -13.43
C SER A 435 -3.69 -8.34 -14.47
N ASN A 436 -3.14 -8.56 -15.67
CA ASN A 436 -3.35 -7.68 -16.82
C ASN A 436 -3.09 -6.20 -16.52
N ILE A 437 -2.01 -5.90 -15.77
CA ILE A 437 -1.62 -4.51 -15.46
C ILE A 437 -1.23 -3.82 -16.77
N ARG A 438 -1.85 -2.67 -17.05
CA ARG A 438 -1.60 -1.83 -18.21
C ARG A 438 -1.42 -0.37 -17.80
N TYR A 439 -0.50 0.31 -18.44
CA TYR A 439 -0.22 1.71 -18.14
C TYR A 439 0.15 2.48 -19.40
N GLY A 440 -0.36 3.70 -19.55
CA GLY A 440 -0.06 4.56 -20.69
C GLY A 440 -0.81 5.89 -20.61
N PRO A 441 -0.76 6.72 -21.68
CA PRO A 441 -1.57 7.93 -21.76
C PRO A 441 -3.06 7.64 -21.55
N ILE A 442 -3.83 8.62 -21.07
CA ILE A 442 -5.27 8.47 -20.92
C ILE A 442 -5.93 7.98 -22.22
N GLY A 443 -6.78 6.95 -22.09
CA GLY A 443 -7.46 6.30 -23.19
C GLY A 443 -6.58 5.38 -24.02
N SER A 444 -5.46 4.86 -23.50
CA SER A 444 -4.56 3.96 -24.25
C SER A 444 -4.62 2.49 -23.81
N THR A 445 -5.04 2.19 -22.58
CA THR A 445 -5.01 0.83 -22.04
C THR A 445 -6.12 -0.05 -22.57
N HIS A 446 -7.27 0.55 -22.88
CA HIS A 446 -8.48 -0.09 -23.39
C HIS A 446 -9.23 0.86 -24.34
N ASP A 447 -9.97 0.28 -25.30
CA ASP A 447 -10.96 1.04 -26.08
C ASP A 447 -12.25 1.15 -25.26
N THR A 448 -12.48 2.33 -24.67
CA THR A 448 -13.68 2.63 -23.87
C THR A 448 -14.77 3.35 -24.68
N GLY A 449 -14.63 3.42 -26.01
CA GLY A 449 -15.61 4.10 -26.87
C GLY A 449 -15.64 5.63 -26.70
N GLY A 450 -14.57 6.22 -26.17
CA GLY A 450 -14.47 7.67 -25.93
C GLY A 450 -15.09 8.14 -24.60
N ILE A 451 -15.45 7.20 -23.73
CA ILE A 451 -15.76 7.44 -22.30
C ILE A 451 -14.45 7.66 -21.55
#